data_AF-A0A3D0H8Z7-F1
#
_entry.id   AF-A0A3D0H8Z7-F1
#
_cell.length_a   1.000
_cell.length_b   1.000
_cell.length_c   1.000
_cell.angle_alpha   90.00
_cell.angle_beta   90.00
_cell.angle_gamma   90.00
#
_symmetry.space_group_name_H-M   'P 1'
#
loop_
_entity.id
_entity.type
_entity.pdbx_description
1 polymer ?
#
loop_
_entity_poly.entity_id
_entity_poly.type
_entity_poly.pdbx_seq_one_letter_code
_entity_poly.pdbx_strand_id
1 'polypeptide(L)'
;MNQAKRALWTRFVAIAQPYFFPNVRGGSWLTLLLMILLLVFLFGVLSVTVAGVILVGNHIVPVLTAKVASGLVAVITGILESRAWLIFAAMLIAPPLVFAIFGRHLRARRQAWLLLAIVLLLSLCVTGINVAFSYIGKYFTNALVEKNQDQAYTFVAVYFCGFLIGIPIVALYSYVQSYLGVRWREWMTGEFLNNYFKNRSYYEIETNAQIDNPDQRIM
;
A
#
# COMPACT_ATOMS: atom_id res chain seq x y z
N MET A 1 -12.92 18.64 16.40
CA MET A 1 -12.62 18.28 14.98
C MET A 1 -13.71 18.88 14.10
N ASN A 2 -13.43 20.04 13.49
CA ASN A 2 -14.41 20.98 12.92
C ASN A 2 -15.27 20.39 11.80
N GLN A 3 -16.57 20.74 11.76
CA GLN A 3 -17.53 20.31 10.72
C GLN A 3 -17.01 20.52 9.30
N ALA A 4 -16.25 21.61 9.05
CA ALA A 4 -15.62 21.89 7.77
C ALA A 4 -14.67 20.77 7.29
N LYS A 5 -13.87 20.17 8.19
CA LYS A 5 -12.97 19.06 7.83
C LYS A 5 -13.76 17.82 7.44
N ARG A 6 -14.85 17.51 8.16
CA ARG A 6 -15.72 16.36 7.84
C ARG A 6 -16.38 16.54 6.47
N ALA A 7 -16.86 17.74 6.15
CA ALA A 7 -17.44 18.05 4.85
C ALA A 7 -16.44 17.87 3.70
N LEU A 8 -15.18 18.28 3.88
CA LEU A 8 -14.12 18.09 2.89
C LEU A 8 -13.84 16.60 2.64
N TRP A 9 -13.74 15.79 3.70
CA TRP A 9 -13.55 14.34 3.58
C TRP A 9 -14.70 13.67 2.82
N THR A 10 -15.95 14.03 3.12
CA THR A 10 -17.10 13.47 2.40
C THR A 10 -17.05 13.80 0.91
N ARG A 11 -16.68 15.04 0.56
CA ARG A 11 -16.53 15.47 -0.85
C ARG A 11 -15.41 14.72 -1.56
N PHE A 12 -14.25 14.59 -0.93
CA PHE A 12 -13.11 13.85 -1.50
C PHE A 12 -13.48 12.40 -1.84
N VAL A 13 -14.13 11.72 -0.90
CA VAL A 13 -14.51 10.32 -1.08
C VAL A 13 -15.60 10.17 -2.13
N ALA A 14 -16.55 11.11 -2.18
CA ALA A 14 -17.58 11.11 -3.23
C ALA A 14 -16.99 11.28 -4.64
N ILE A 15 -15.90 12.04 -4.79
CA ILE A 15 -15.18 12.20 -6.05
C ILE A 15 -14.40 10.91 -6.41
N ALA A 16 -13.78 10.26 -5.43
CA ALA A 16 -13.00 9.04 -5.66
C ALA A 16 -13.85 7.77 -5.84
N GLN A 17 -15.05 7.73 -5.22
CA GLN A 17 -15.95 6.57 -5.23
C GLN A 17 -16.15 5.97 -6.63
N PRO A 18 -16.55 6.73 -7.67
CA PRO A 18 -17.03 6.14 -8.92
C PRO A 18 -15.93 5.41 -9.72
N TYR A 19 -14.66 5.69 -9.43
CA TYR A 19 -13.51 4.95 -9.97
C TYR A 19 -13.41 3.54 -9.37
N PHE A 20 -13.61 3.41 -8.05
CA PHE A 20 -13.46 2.14 -7.33
C PHE A 20 -14.76 1.35 -7.15
N PHE A 21 -15.91 2.01 -7.12
CA PHE A 21 -17.20 1.40 -6.82
C PHE A 21 -18.35 2.16 -7.50
N PRO A 22 -19.43 1.47 -7.93
CA PRO A 22 -20.56 2.13 -8.60
C PRO A 22 -21.20 3.25 -7.75
N ASN A 23 -21.78 4.22 -8.45
CA ASN A 23 -22.40 5.38 -7.82
C ASN A 23 -23.77 5.00 -7.22
N VAL A 24 -23.76 4.53 -5.97
CA VAL A 24 -24.95 4.21 -5.17
C VAL A 24 -25.04 5.14 -3.95
N ARG A 25 -26.26 5.39 -3.47
CA ARG A 25 -26.50 6.25 -2.30
C ARG A 25 -25.81 5.63 -1.07
N GLY A 26 -24.87 6.36 -0.46
CA GLY A 26 -24.04 5.87 0.65
C GLY A 26 -22.80 5.06 0.24
N GLY A 27 -22.54 4.87 -1.05
CA GLY A 27 -21.40 4.10 -1.55
C GLY A 27 -20.03 4.66 -1.19
N SER A 28 -19.92 5.98 -0.93
CA SER A 28 -18.66 6.64 -0.57
C SER A 28 -18.06 6.05 0.72
N TRP A 29 -18.91 5.80 1.73
CA TRP A 29 -18.43 5.21 2.97
C TRP A 29 -18.03 3.74 2.78
N LEU A 30 -18.73 3.03 1.90
CA LEU A 30 -18.39 1.67 1.51
C LEU A 30 -17.03 1.59 0.79
N THR A 31 -16.72 2.55 -0.10
CA THR A 31 -15.41 2.58 -0.77
C THR A 31 -14.28 2.79 0.20
N LEU A 32 -14.44 3.71 1.16
CA LEU A 32 -13.45 3.89 2.21
C LEU A 32 -13.28 2.63 3.05
N LEU A 33 -14.38 2.02 3.47
CA LEU A 33 -14.33 0.77 4.23
C LEU A 33 -13.57 -0.31 3.45
N LEU A 34 -13.83 -0.47 2.15
CA LEU A 34 -13.13 -1.45 1.32
C LEU A 34 -11.64 -1.13 1.16
N MET A 35 -11.26 0.15 1.06
CA MET A 35 -9.85 0.56 1.01
C MET A 35 -9.14 0.30 2.34
N ILE A 36 -9.80 0.58 3.47
CA ILE A 36 -9.28 0.28 4.80
C ILE A 36 -9.13 -1.24 4.98
N LEU A 37 -10.14 -2.01 4.58
CA LEU A 37 -10.07 -3.48 4.64
C LEU A 37 -8.93 -4.03 3.77
N LEU A 38 -8.67 -3.45 2.60
CA LEU A 38 -7.51 -3.81 1.78
C LEU A 38 -6.19 -3.51 2.50
N LEU A 39 -6.06 -2.35 3.16
CA LEU A 39 -4.88 -2.02 3.95
C LEU A 39 -4.69 -2.98 5.14
N VAL A 40 -5.77 -3.28 5.86
CA VAL A 40 -5.76 -4.24 6.98
C VAL A 40 -5.36 -5.63 6.49
N PHE A 41 -5.89 -6.06 5.34
CA PHE A 41 -5.50 -7.34 4.73
C PHE A 41 -4.01 -7.38 4.40
N LEU A 42 -3.49 -6.36 3.71
CA LEU A 42 -2.09 -6.30 3.31
C LEU A 42 -1.16 -6.22 4.53
N PHE A 43 -1.56 -5.49 5.57
CA PHE A 43 -0.83 -5.46 6.84
C PHE A 43 -0.82 -6.84 7.53
N GLY A 44 -1.95 -7.54 7.51
CA GLY A 44 -2.06 -8.92 8.02
C GLY A 44 -1.14 -9.87 7.25
N VAL A 45 -1.16 -9.83 5.92
CA VAL A 45 -0.26 -10.61 5.04
C VAL A 45 1.20 -10.31 5.35
N LEU A 46 1.58 -9.04 5.48
CA LEU A 46 2.94 -8.62 5.82
C LEU A 46 3.35 -9.16 7.19
N SER A 47 2.50 -9.01 8.19
CA SER A 47 2.79 -9.45 9.55
C SER A 47 3.00 -10.97 9.62
N VAL A 48 2.15 -11.75 8.94
CA VAL A 48 2.26 -13.21 8.87
C VAL A 48 3.51 -13.64 8.08
N THR A 49 3.82 -12.99 6.96
CA THR A 49 5.02 -13.30 6.17
C THR A 49 6.30 -12.98 6.94
N VAL A 50 6.38 -11.82 7.61
CA VAL A 50 7.52 -11.46 8.47
C VAL A 50 7.65 -12.44 9.63
N ALA A 51 6.55 -12.78 10.31
CA ALA A 51 6.57 -13.76 11.39
C ALA A 51 7.03 -15.14 10.90
N GLY A 52 6.54 -15.59 9.74
CA GLY A 52 6.94 -16.84 9.12
C GLY A 52 8.42 -16.87 8.76
N VAL A 53 8.95 -15.81 8.13
CA VAL A 53 10.37 -15.69 7.79
C VAL A 53 11.24 -15.72 9.05
N ILE A 54 10.84 -15.05 10.12
CA ILE A 54 11.58 -15.03 11.39
C ILE A 54 11.58 -16.40 12.05
N LEU A 55 10.44 -17.11 12.08
CA LEU A 55 10.35 -18.45 12.67
C LEU A 55 11.15 -19.49 11.87
N VAL A 56 11.05 -19.46 10.54
CA VAL A 56 11.86 -20.33 9.67
C VAL A 56 13.34 -20.01 9.83
N GLY A 57 13.71 -18.73 9.84
CA GLY A 57 15.08 -18.29 10.10
C GLY A 57 15.61 -18.78 11.44
N ASN A 58 14.76 -18.84 12.47
CA ASN A 58 15.14 -19.35 13.78
C ASN A 58 15.46 -20.86 13.77
N HIS A 59 14.80 -21.63 12.91
CA HIS A 59 15.09 -23.06 12.75
C HIS A 59 16.37 -23.33 11.94
N ILE A 60 16.70 -22.48 10.97
CA ILE A 60 17.84 -22.70 10.05
C ILE A 60 19.13 -22.08 10.58
N VAL A 61 19.08 -20.82 11.04
CA VAL A 61 20.27 -20.06 11.50
C VAL A 61 19.98 -19.36 12.84
N PRO A 62 19.81 -20.12 13.94
CA PRO A 62 19.38 -19.59 15.24
C PRO A 62 20.32 -18.50 15.79
N VAL A 63 21.62 -18.58 15.49
CA VAL A 63 22.63 -17.61 15.92
C VAL A 63 22.42 -16.24 15.29
N LEU A 64 21.95 -16.20 14.04
CA LEU A 64 21.75 -14.95 13.30
C LEU A 64 20.41 -14.30 13.66
N THR A 65 19.34 -15.09 13.82
CA THR A 65 18.06 -14.60 14.35
C THR A 65 18.16 -14.12 15.79
N ALA A 66 18.96 -14.77 16.65
CA ALA A 66 19.20 -14.29 18.02
C ALA A 66 19.91 -12.92 18.05
N LYS A 67 20.77 -12.61 17.07
CA LYS A 67 21.43 -11.30 16.95
C LYS A 67 20.57 -10.22 16.30
N VAL A 68 19.73 -10.57 15.32
CA VAL A 68 18.94 -9.60 14.52
C VAL A 68 17.56 -9.35 15.12
N ALA A 69 16.90 -10.40 15.62
CA ALA A 69 15.46 -10.45 15.85
C ALA A 69 15.06 -11.08 17.19
N SER A 70 15.98 -11.22 18.16
CA SER A 70 15.70 -11.86 19.46
C SER A 70 14.44 -11.35 20.16
N GLY A 71 14.23 -10.02 20.18
CA GLY A 71 13.00 -9.42 20.73
C GLY A 71 11.74 -9.71 19.91
N LEU A 72 11.86 -9.84 18.59
CA LEU A 72 10.74 -10.14 17.70
C LEU A 72 10.29 -11.61 17.81
N VAL A 73 11.24 -12.54 17.96
CA VAL A 73 10.93 -13.97 18.13
C VAL A 73 10.05 -14.18 19.37
N ALA A 74 10.43 -13.59 20.52
CA ALA A 74 9.67 -13.69 21.75
C ALA A 74 8.25 -13.10 21.63
N VAL A 75 8.10 -11.99 20.91
CA VAL A 75 6.78 -11.40 20.61
C VAL A 75 5.95 -12.34 19.73
N ILE A 76 6.54 -12.93 18.70
CA ILE A 76 5.83 -13.86 17.80
C ILE A 76 5.38 -15.12 18.56
N THR A 77 6.27 -15.74 19.34
CA THR A 77 5.92 -16.94 20.13
C THR A 77 4.85 -16.61 21.18
N GLY A 78 4.94 -15.46 21.85
CA GLY A 78 3.90 -15.01 22.79
C GLY A 78 2.55 -14.73 22.12
N ILE A 79 2.53 -14.22 20.88
CA ILE A 79 1.31 -14.05 20.08
C ILE A 79 0.71 -15.41 19.69
N LEU A 80 1.55 -16.40 19.40
CA LEU A 80 1.13 -17.76 19.03
C LEU A 80 0.58 -18.55 20.22
N GLU A 81 1.16 -18.38 21.40
CA GLU A 81 0.67 -19.00 22.65
C GLU A 81 -0.64 -18.36 23.14
N SER A 82 -0.86 -17.07 22.83
CA SER A 82 -2.08 -16.33 23.15
C SER A 82 -3.19 -16.55 22.11
N ARG A 83 -4.44 -16.19 22.43
CA ARG A 83 -5.55 -16.09 21.46
C ARG A 83 -5.41 -14.93 20.46
N ALA A 84 -4.35 -14.12 20.57
CA ALA A 84 -4.10 -12.97 19.69
C ALA A 84 -3.89 -13.36 18.22
N TRP A 85 -3.46 -14.59 17.93
CA TRP A 85 -3.36 -15.10 16.55
C TRP A 85 -4.72 -15.04 15.79
N LEU A 86 -5.84 -15.12 16.51
CA LEU A 86 -7.19 -14.99 15.91
C LEU A 86 -7.42 -13.62 15.27
N ILE A 87 -6.79 -12.56 15.78
CA ILE A 87 -6.88 -11.22 15.20
C ILE A 87 -6.21 -11.21 13.83
N PHE A 88 -5.01 -11.77 13.71
CA PHE A 88 -4.30 -11.88 12.44
C PHE A 88 -5.01 -12.80 11.44
N ALA A 89 -5.59 -13.90 11.93
CA ALA A 89 -6.45 -14.75 11.10
C ALA A 89 -7.68 -13.98 10.61
N ALA A 90 -8.33 -13.19 11.46
CA ALA A 90 -9.46 -12.35 11.07
C ALA A 90 -9.05 -11.26 10.06
N MET A 91 -7.88 -10.64 10.22
CA MET A 91 -7.33 -9.67 9.25
C MET A 91 -7.08 -10.31 7.87
N LEU A 92 -6.78 -11.60 7.82
CA LEU A 92 -6.56 -12.32 6.57
C LEU A 92 -7.86 -12.84 5.93
N ILE A 93 -8.86 -13.18 6.75
CA ILE A 93 -10.10 -13.84 6.29
C ILE A 93 -11.24 -12.84 6.07
N ALA A 94 -11.43 -11.86 6.96
CA ALA A 94 -12.56 -10.93 6.90
C ALA A 94 -12.54 -10.03 5.64
N PRO A 95 -11.40 -9.44 5.23
CA PRO A 95 -11.39 -8.60 4.04
C PRO A 95 -11.73 -9.36 2.74
N PRO A 96 -11.15 -10.54 2.43
CA PRO A 96 -11.55 -11.31 1.25
C PRO A 96 -13.03 -11.71 1.26
N LEU A 97 -13.59 -12.05 2.43
CA LEU A 97 -15.02 -12.36 2.56
C LEU A 97 -15.89 -11.15 2.20
N VAL A 98 -15.57 -9.97 2.73
CA VAL A 98 -16.30 -8.74 2.40
C VAL A 98 -16.17 -8.41 0.91
N PHE A 99 -14.96 -8.52 0.34
CA PHE A 99 -14.75 -8.34 -1.10
C PHE A 99 -15.52 -9.35 -1.95
N ALA A 100 -15.69 -10.60 -1.48
CA ALA A 100 -16.48 -11.62 -2.17
C ALA A 100 -17.98 -11.29 -2.14
N ILE A 101 -18.51 -10.82 -1.00
CA ILE A 101 -19.91 -10.36 -0.86
C ILE A 101 -20.20 -9.23 -1.87
N PHE A 102 -19.29 -8.25 -1.99
CA PHE A 102 -19.42 -7.15 -2.95
C PHE A 102 -18.88 -7.48 -4.36
N GLY A 103 -18.43 -8.72 -4.59
CA GLY A 103 -17.68 -9.12 -5.78
C GLY A 103 -18.43 -8.95 -7.11
N ARG A 104 -19.78 -8.97 -7.07
CA ARG A 104 -20.62 -8.67 -8.25
C ARG A 104 -20.50 -7.21 -8.69
N HIS A 105 -20.47 -6.26 -7.75
CA HIS A 105 -20.33 -4.82 -8.03
C HIS A 105 -18.89 -4.43 -8.37
N LEU A 106 -17.92 -5.12 -7.75
CA LEU A 106 -16.49 -4.84 -7.91
C LEU A 106 -15.91 -5.39 -9.23
N ARG A 107 -16.61 -6.31 -9.92
CA ARG A 107 -16.08 -6.99 -11.11
C ARG A 107 -15.72 -6.01 -12.25
N ALA A 108 -16.56 -4.99 -12.47
CA ALA A 108 -16.32 -3.96 -13.49
C ALA A 108 -15.12 -3.05 -13.15
N ARG A 109 -14.79 -2.89 -11.86
CA ARG A 109 -13.68 -2.07 -11.37
C ARG A 109 -12.52 -2.91 -10.83
N ARG A 110 -12.46 -4.21 -11.16
CA ARG A 110 -11.45 -5.14 -10.63
C ARG A 110 -10.03 -4.69 -10.97
N GLN A 111 -9.82 -4.08 -12.14
CA GLN A 111 -8.52 -3.57 -12.54
C GLN A 111 -8.02 -2.46 -11.61
N ALA A 112 -8.89 -1.53 -11.18
CA ALA A 112 -8.51 -0.46 -10.26
C ALA A 112 -8.13 -1.00 -8.89
N TRP A 113 -8.90 -1.97 -8.37
CA TRP A 113 -8.60 -2.64 -7.09
C TRP A 113 -7.33 -3.48 -7.14
N LEU A 114 -7.10 -4.20 -8.24
CA LEU A 114 -5.91 -5.02 -8.42
C LEU A 114 -4.66 -4.14 -8.53
N LEU A 115 -4.72 -3.05 -9.30
CA LEU A 115 -3.62 -2.09 -9.37
C LEU A 115 -3.33 -1.44 -8.01
N LEU A 116 -4.37 -1.02 -7.28
CA LEU A 116 -4.20 -0.47 -5.94
C LEU A 116 -3.55 -1.49 -4.98
N ALA A 117 -4.02 -2.75 -5.00
CA ALA A 117 -3.43 -3.82 -4.19
C ALA A 117 -1.96 -4.08 -4.54
N ILE A 118 -1.62 -4.10 -5.83
CA ILE A 118 -0.22 -4.27 -6.30
C ILE A 118 0.65 -3.10 -5.84
N VAL A 119 0.21 -1.85 -6.01
CA VAL A 119 0.99 -0.67 -5.58
C VAL A 119 1.26 -0.72 -4.09
N LEU A 120 0.24 -1.04 -3.29
CA LEU A 120 0.38 -1.13 -1.83
C LEU A 120 1.30 -2.30 -1.43
N LEU A 121 1.18 -3.46 -2.06
CA LEU A 121 2.08 -4.60 -1.82
C LEU A 121 3.52 -4.24 -2.18
N LEU A 122 3.75 -3.64 -3.34
CA LEU A 122 5.08 -3.18 -3.76
C LEU A 122 5.64 -2.12 -2.81
N SER A 123 4.82 -1.20 -2.30
CA SER A 123 5.22 -0.22 -1.28
C SER A 123 5.74 -0.90 0.00
N LEU A 124 5.07 -1.97 0.45
CA LEU A 124 5.52 -2.78 1.57
C LEU A 124 6.83 -3.51 1.25
N CYS A 125 6.97 -4.07 0.05
CA CYS A 125 8.23 -4.71 -0.38
C CYS A 125 9.40 -3.71 -0.41
N VAL A 126 9.20 -2.52 -0.96
CA VAL A 126 10.22 -1.45 -0.98
C VAL A 126 10.61 -1.04 0.44
N THR A 127 9.63 -0.93 1.35
CA THR A 127 9.90 -0.66 2.76
C THR A 127 10.73 -1.78 3.41
N GLY A 128 10.40 -3.05 3.13
CA GLY A 128 11.16 -4.21 3.59
C GLY A 128 12.59 -4.24 3.05
N ILE A 129 12.77 -3.92 1.77
CA ILE A 129 14.10 -3.77 1.14
C ILE A 129 14.91 -2.69 1.86
N ASN A 130 14.31 -1.52 2.12
CA ASN A 130 15.00 -0.43 2.85
C ASN A 130 15.48 -0.87 4.24
N VAL A 131 14.64 -1.62 4.97
CA VAL A 131 15.02 -2.19 6.27
C VAL A 131 16.17 -3.20 6.11
N ALA A 132 16.08 -4.13 5.16
CA ALA A 132 17.13 -5.11 4.91
C ALA A 132 18.48 -4.45 4.56
N PHE A 133 18.48 -3.46 3.68
CA PHE A 133 19.67 -2.68 3.30
C PHE A 133 20.27 -1.91 4.48
N SER A 134 19.44 -1.41 5.39
CA SER A 134 19.91 -0.77 6.64
C SER A 134 20.68 -1.75 7.53
N TYR A 135 20.17 -2.98 7.70
CA TYR A 135 20.88 -4.02 8.45
C TYR A 135 22.18 -4.47 7.76
N ILE A 136 22.16 -4.69 6.44
CA ILE A 136 23.37 -5.05 5.68
C ILE A 136 24.45 -3.97 5.86
N GLY A 137 24.07 -2.69 5.81
CA GLY A 137 24.99 -1.57 6.04
C GLY A 137 25.59 -1.56 7.44
N LYS A 138 24.80 -1.88 8.46
CA LYS A 138 25.28 -2.04 9.84
C LYS A 138 26.32 -3.16 9.93
N TYR A 139 26.06 -4.34 9.35
CA TYR A 139 27.00 -5.47 9.40
C TYR A 139 28.29 -5.20 8.62
N PHE A 140 28.18 -4.54 7.47
CA PHE A 140 29.33 -4.10 6.70
C PHE A 140 30.21 -3.13 7.51
N THR A 141 29.59 -2.13 8.17
CA THR A 141 30.32 -1.18 9.01
C THR A 141 31.01 -1.87 10.18
N ASN A 142 30.35 -2.83 10.84
CA ASN A 142 30.96 -3.61 11.91
C ASN A 142 32.16 -4.43 11.43
N ALA A 143 32.08 -5.07 10.26
CA ALA A 143 33.19 -5.83 9.69
C ALA A 143 34.41 -4.94 9.39
N LEU A 144 34.19 -3.70 8.94
CA LEU A 144 35.26 -2.70 8.75
C LEU A 144 35.91 -2.30 10.07
N VAL A 145 35.11 -2.06 11.11
CA VAL A 145 35.61 -1.71 12.46
C VAL A 145 36.43 -2.85 13.06
N GLU A 146 35.96 -4.09 12.92
CA GLU A 146 36.65 -5.30 13.37
C GLU A 146 37.85 -5.67 12.49
N LYS A 147 38.09 -4.93 11.40
CA LYS A 147 39.15 -5.19 10.39
C LYS A 147 39.08 -6.59 9.80
N ASN A 148 37.88 -7.18 9.74
CA ASN A 148 37.67 -8.50 9.17
C ASN A 148 37.40 -8.40 7.66
N GLN A 149 38.45 -8.61 6.86
CA GLN A 149 38.40 -8.45 5.41
C GLN A 149 37.44 -9.45 4.75
N ASP A 150 37.43 -10.70 5.18
CA ASP A 150 36.59 -11.75 4.61
C ASP A 150 35.09 -11.44 4.80
N GLN A 151 34.72 -10.96 5.98
CA GLN A 151 33.34 -10.53 6.24
C GLN A 151 32.97 -9.28 5.45
N ALA A 152 33.88 -8.32 5.30
CA ALA A 152 33.63 -7.11 4.52
C ALA A 152 33.33 -7.44 3.04
N TYR A 153 34.14 -8.30 2.40
CA TYR A 153 33.88 -8.73 1.02
C TYR A 153 32.56 -9.52 0.88
N THR A 154 32.24 -10.35 1.87
CA THR A 154 30.96 -11.08 1.91
C THR A 154 29.78 -10.10 1.92
N PHE A 155 29.79 -9.06 2.76
CA PHE A 155 28.71 -8.08 2.81
C PHE A 155 28.63 -7.20 1.56
N VAL A 156 29.75 -6.91 0.89
CA VAL A 156 29.75 -6.25 -0.42
C VAL A 156 29.06 -7.13 -1.48
N ALA A 157 29.36 -8.43 -1.51
CA ALA A 157 28.69 -9.37 -2.40
C ALA A 157 27.18 -9.44 -2.11
N VAL A 158 26.78 -9.48 -0.83
CA VAL A 158 25.37 -9.43 -0.42
C VAL A 158 24.69 -8.13 -0.85
N TYR A 159 25.37 -6.98 -0.75
CA TYR A 159 24.89 -5.71 -1.28
C TYR A 159 24.62 -5.78 -2.78
N PHE A 160 25.56 -6.34 -3.54
CA PHE A 160 25.44 -6.47 -4.99
C PHE A 160 24.25 -7.37 -5.38
N CYS A 161 24.11 -8.54 -4.74
CA CYS A 161 22.96 -9.42 -4.90
C CYS A 161 21.64 -8.74 -4.51
N GLY A 162 21.67 -7.95 -3.42
CA GLY A 162 20.54 -7.14 -2.97
C GLY A 162 20.10 -6.13 -4.03
N PHE A 163 21.04 -5.48 -4.71
CA PHE A 163 20.73 -4.53 -5.80
C PHE A 163 20.12 -5.21 -7.01
N LEU A 164 20.62 -6.38 -7.41
CA LEU A 164 20.07 -7.15 -8.54
C LEU A 164 18.58 -7.47 -8.36
N ILE A 165 18.12 -7.64 -7.11
CA ILE A 165 16.72 -7.92 -6.78
C ILE A 165 15.95 -6.64 -6.46
N GLY A 166 16.55 -5.74 -5.67
CA GLY A 166 15.90 -4.53 -5.15
C GLY A 166 15.62 -3.49 -6.23
N ILE A 167 16.56 -3.27 -7.17
CA ILE A 167 16.39 -2.26 -8.22
C ILE A 167 15.17 -2.58 -9.11
N PRO A 168 14.99 -3.80 -9.64
CA PRO A 168 13.78 -4.15 -10.40
C PRO A 168 12.48 -3.92 -9.63
N ILE A 169 12.45 -4.26 -8.33
CA ILE A 169 11.26 -4.11 -7.48
C ILE A 169 10.92 -2.63 -7.28
N VAL A 170 11.92 -1.80 -6.97
CA VAL A 170 11.73 -0.35 -6.79
C VAL A 170 11.31 0.31 -8.11
N ALA A 171 11.94 -0.06 -9.23
CA ALA A 171 11.55 0.45 -10.54
C ALA A 171 10.12 0.04 -10.91
N LEU A 172 9.74 -1.21 -10.65
CA LEU A 172 8.38 -1.71 -10.86
C LEU A 172 7.37 -0.97 -9.97
N TYR A 173 7.70 -0.73 -8.69
CA TYR A 173 6.88 0.06 -7.79
C TYR A 173 6.59 1.45 -8.36
N SER A 174 7.64 2.19 -8.76
CA SER A 174 7.50 3.51 -9.36
C SER A 174 6.66 3.46 -10.64
N TYR A 175 6.90 2.48 -11.51
CA TYR A 175 6.14 2.31 -12.75
C TYR A 175 4.64 2.08 -12.49
N VAL A 176 4.29 1.12 -11.63
CA VAL A 176 2.88 0.80 -11.36
C VAL A 176 2.19 1.95 -10.63
N GLN A 177 2.88 2.65 -9.73
CA GLN A 177 2.36 3.85 -9.07
C GLN A 177 2.01 4.94 -10.10
N SER A 178 2.93 5.25 -11.02
CA SER A 178 2.68 6.20 -12.11
C SER A 178 1.55 5.74 -13.03
N TYR A 179 1.52 4.45 -13.39
CA TYR A 179 0.48 3.88 -14.23
C TYR A 179 -0.91 4.01 -13.61
N LEU A 180 -1.05 3.72 -12.30
CA LEU A 180 -2.30 3.94 -11.57
C LEU A 180 -2.69 5.43 -11.56
N GLY A 181 -1.73 6.32 -11.35
CA GLY A 181 -1.95 7.77 -11.37
C GLY A 181 -2.46 8.26 -12.72
N VAL A 182 -1.87 7.80 -13.83
CA VAL A 182 -2.32 8.16 -15.18
C VAL A 182 -3.74 7.67 -15.45
N ARG A 183 -4.06 6.39 -15.17
CA ARG A 183 -5.42 5.86 -15.38
C ARG A 183 -6.47 6.57 -14.53
N TRP A 184 -6.10 6.91 -13.29
CA TRP A 184 -6.98 7.65 -12.41
C TRP A 184 -7.23 9.07 -12.94
N ARG A 185 -6.18 9.75 -13.42
CA ARG A 185 -6.30 11.07 -14.03
C ARG A 185 -7.13 11.04 -15.31
N GLU A 186 -6.87 10.11 -16.24
CA GLU A 186 -7.68 9.93 -17.45
C GLU A 186 -9.16 9.77 -17.13
N TRP A 187 -9.47 8.96 -16.11
CA TRP A 187 -10.85 8.78 -15.65
C TRP A 187 -11.44 10.06 -15.04
N MET A 188 -10.70 10.75 -14.14
CA MET A 188 -11.17 11.98 -13.51
C MET A 188 -11.40 13.10 -14.52
N THR A 189 -10.47 13.32 -15.44
CA THR A 189 -10.60 14.33 -16.49
C THR A 189 -11.80 14.03 -17.38
N GLY A 190 -12.02 12.77 -17.75
CA GLY A 190 -13.22 12.38 -18.51
C GLY A 190 -14.52 12.66 -17.76
N GLU A 191 -14.60 12.33 -16.47
CA GLU A 191 -15.77 12.60 -15.63
C GLU A 191 -16.01 14.10 -15.44
N PHE A 192 -14.96 14.90 -15.20
CA PHE A 192 -15.07 16.34 -15.04
C PHE A 192 -15.46 17.04 -16.34
N LEU A 193 -14.85 16.68 -17.47
CA LEU A 193 -15.23 17.24 -18.78
C LEU A 193 -16.68 16.91 -19.13
N ASN A 194 -17.12 15.67 -18.90
CA ASN A 194 -18.51 15.27 -19.14
C ASN A 194 -19.48 16.12 -18.30
N ASN A 195 -19.18 16.35 -17.03
CA ASN A 195 -20.00 17.20 -16.16
C ASN A 195 -19.91 18.69 -16.54
N TYR A 196 -18.76 19.16 -17.02
CA TYR A 196 -18.55 20.55 -17.45
C TYR A 196 -19.36 20.91 -18.71
N PHE A 197 -19.42 20.01 -19.69
CA PHE A 197 -20.20 20.22 -20.92
C PHE A 197 -21.69 19.92 -20.78
N LYS A 198 -22.08 19.16 -19.74
CA LYS A 198 -23.49 18.83 -19.49
C LYS A 198 -24.28 20.10 -19.19
N ASN A 199 -25.51 20.19 -19.73
CA ASN A 199 -26.47 21.26 -19.45
C ASN A 199 -25.92 22.70 -19.63
N ARG A 200 -24.89 22.90 -20.47
CA ARG A 200 -24.19 24.19 -20.61
C ARG A 200 -23.63 24.72 -19.30
N SER A 201 -23.25 23.84 -18.35
CA SER A 201 -22.70 24.24 -17.05
C SER A 201 -21.45 25.10 -17.17
N TYR A 202 -20.65 24.95 -18.24
CA TYR A 202 -19.56 25.87 -18.57
C TYR A 202 -20.01 27.35 -18.61
N TYR A 203 -21.18 27.63 -19.18
CA TYR A 203 -21.70 29.00 -19.27
C TYR A 203 -22.12 29.53 -17.90
N GLU A 204 -22.75 28.69 -17.08
CA GLU A 204 -23.17 29.07 -15.72
C GLU A 204 -21.98 29.33 -14.78
N ILE A 205 -20.90 28.55 -14.92
CA ILE A 205 -19.67 28.69 -14.13
C ILE A 205 -18.97 30.00 -14.49
N GLU A 206 -18.80 30.28 -15.78
CA GLU A 206 -18.20 31.54 -16.27
C GLU A 206 -19.05 32.76 -15.87
N THR A 207 -20.39 32.68 -16.01
CA THR A 207 -21.29 33.80 -15.69
C THR A 207 -21.32 34.12 -14.19
N ASN A 208 -21.22 33.11 -13.32
CA ASN A 208 -21.23 33.33 -11.87
C ASN A 208 -19.88 33.81 -11.30
N ALA A 209 -18.77 33.65 -12.04
CA ALA A 209 -17.41 34.04 -11.64
C ALA A 209 -16.97 33.57 -10.24
N GLN A 210 -17.60 32.51 -9.70
CA GLN A 210 -17.29 31.96 -8.37
C GLN A 210 -16.03 31.10 -8.36
N ILE A 211 -15.64 30.57 -9.53
CA ILE A 211 -14.50 29.69 -9.71
C ILE A 211 -13.58 30.35 -10.73
N ASP A 212 -12.43 30.82 -10.26
CA ASP A 212 -11.39 31.38 -11.12
C ASP A 212 -10.65 30.26 -11.87
N ASN A 213 -10.43 30.47 -13.17
CA ASN A 213 -9.77 29.58 -14.14
C ASN A 213 -10.25 28.10 -14.07
N PRO A 214 -11.53 27.84 -14.36
CA PRO A 214 -12.10 26.48 -14.25
C PRO A 214 -11.45 25.48 -15.20
N ASP A 215 -10.98 25.95 -16.35
CA ASP A 215 -10.21 25.19 -17.34
C ASP A 215 -8.87 24.68 -16.78
N GLN A 216 -8.11 25.54 -16.09
CA GLN A 216 -6.84 25.18 -15.45
C GLN A 216 -7.01 24.18 -14.31
N ARG A 217 -8.17 24.15 -13.66
CA ARG A 217 -8.47 23.24 -12.55
C ARG A 217 -8.86 21.82 -13.00
N ILE A 218 -9.28 21.66 -14.26
CA ILE A 218 -9.66 20.35 -14.83
C ILE A 218 -8.45 19.65 -15.48
N MET A 219 -7.41 20.40 -15.85
CA MET A 219 -6.16 19.90 -16.46
C MET A 219 -5.16 19.31 -15.47
#